data_AF-A0A432UE95-F1
#
_entry.id   AF-A0A432UE95-F1
#
_cell.length_a   1.000
_cell.length_b   1.000
_cell.length_c   1.000
_cell.angle_alpha   90.00
_cell.angle_beta   90.00
_cell.angle_gamma   90.00
#
_symmetry.space_group_name_H-M   'P 1'
#
loop_
_entity.id
_entity.type
_entity.pdbx_description
1 polymer ?
#
loop_
_entity_poly.entity_id
_entity_poly.type
_entity_poly.pdbx_seq_one_letter_code
_entity_poly.pdbx_strand_id
1 'polypeptide(L)'
;MWAYLQEVGKRLDQIGEEIKELRESLREQGRETDRRLREESERTEEKIRELANLFTTQWGKLVEALVEPGAVNLFRERGIKVRRSARRIEVEDEQGRKIAEYDIFLENDEEVVIIEVKTTVKKEDVDEFLEKLREFKDLNPKYRDYRVYGAVAGITFEEGVDKYAYRRGLFVLKSEGGIIRIANDPDFKPRIW
;
A
#
# COMPACT_ATOMS: atom_id res chain seq x y z
N MET A 1 -82.61 -10.71 -11.78
CA MET A 1 -81.60 -11.74 -11.51
C MET A 1 -80.51 -11.78 -12.59
N TRP A 2 -80.84 -11.92 -13.88
CA TRP A 2 -79.83 -12.01 -14.96
C TRP A 2 -79.02 -10.72 -15.19
N ALA A 3 -79.65 -9.54 -15.19
CA ALA A 3 -78.97 -8.24 -15.31
C ALA A 3 -78.02 -7.96 -14.12
N TYR A 4 -78.37 -8.42 -12.93
CA TYR A 4 -77.54 -8.31 -11.72
C TYR A 4 -76.28 -9.20 -11.83
N LEU A 5 -76.42 -10.42 -12.35
CA LEU A 5 -75.29 -11.32 -12.60
C LEU A 5 -74.32 -10.78 -13.66
N GLN A 6 -74.83 -10.10 -14.70
CA GLN A 6 -74.00 -9.43 -15.71
C GLN A 6 -73.20 -8.25 -15.13
N GLU A 7 -73.84 -7.45 -14.28
CA GLU A 7 -73.19 -6.33 -13.58
C GLU A 7 -72.09 -6.83 -12.63
N VAL A 8 -72.35 -7.92 -11.89
CA VAL A 8 -71.34 -8.56 -11.04
C VAL A 8 -70.18 -9.12 -11.87
N GLY A 9 -70.45 -9.75 -13.02
CA GLY A 9 -69.42 -10.24 -13.94
C GLY A 9 -68.49 -9.13 -14.42
N LYS A 10 -69.05 -8.01 -14.91
CA LYS A 10 -68.26 -6.85 -15.37
C LYS A 10 -67.37 -6.26 -14.27
N ARG A 11 -67.86 -6.20 -13.03
CA ARG A 11 -67.07 -5.72 -11.88
C ARG A 11 -65.94 -6.67 -11.53
N LEU A 12 -66.15 -7.98 -11.62
CA LEU A 12 -65.10 -8.96 -11.39
C LEU A 12 -64.01 -8.88 -12.47
N ASP A 13 -64.39 -8.65 -13.73
CA ASP A 13 -63.44 -8.46 -14.83
C ASP A 13 -62.60 -7.18 -14.63
N GLN A 14 -63.23 -6.07 -14.22
CA GLN A 14 -62.54 -4.82 -13.90
C GLN A 14 -61.54 -4.98 -12.74
N ILE A 15 -61.97 -5.64 -11.65
CA ILE A 15 -61.07 -5.94 -10.52
C ILE A 15 -59.91 -6.84 -10.96
N GLY A 16 -60.15 -7.77 -11.88
CA GLY A 16 -59.11 -8.64 -12.44
C GLY A 16 -58.03 -7.84 -13.18
N GLU A 17 -58.42 -6.88 -14.01
CA GLU A 17 -57.48 -6.00 -14.73
C GLU A 17 -56.74 -5.05 -13.76
N GLU A 18 -57.43 -4.44 -12.79
CA GLU A 18 -56.77 -3.58 -11.78
C GLU A 18 -55.73 -4.34 -10.94
N ILE A 19 -56.02 -5.59 -10.56
CA ILE A 19 -55.06 -6.45 -9.84
C ILE A 19 -53.85 -6.78 -10.72
N LYS A 20 -54.05 -6.96 -12.03
CA LYS A 20 -52.97 -7.25 -12.97
C LYS A 20 -52.06 -6.04 -13.15
N GLU A 21 -52.63 -4.85 -13.36
CA GLU A 21 -51.88 -3.60 -13.46
C GLU A 21 -51.11 -3.30 -12.16
N LEU A 22 -51.75 -3.49 -11.00
CA LEU A 22 -51.09 -3.31 -9.70
C LEU A 22 -49.90 -4.28 -9.53
N ARG A 23 -50.05 -5.53 -9.94
CA ARG A 23 -48.96 -6.53 -9.89
C ARG A 23 -47.82 -6.18 -10.83
N GLU A 24 -48.10 -5.64 -12.01
CA GLU A 24 -47.08 -5.19 -12.96
C GLU A 24 -46.33 -3.97 -12.42
N SER A 25 -47.04 -2.96 -11.92
CA SER A 25 -46.46 -1.77 -11.29
C SER A 25 -45.58 -2.11 -10.09
N LEU A 26 -46.02 -3.00 -9.19
CA LEU A 26 -45.22 -3.45 -8.05
C LEU A 26 -43.96 -4.20 -8.48
N ARG A 27 -44.01 -4.99 -9.55
CA ARG A 27 -42.83 -5.68 -10.09
C ARG A 27 -41.82 -4.70 -10.68
N GLU A 28 -42.29 -3.68 -11.38
CA GLU A 28 -41.42 -2.63 -11.93
C GLU A 28 -40.76 -1.82 -10.82
N GLN A 29 -41.53 -1.39 -9.82
CA GLN A 29 -40.99 -0.68 -8.65
C GLN A 29 -39.98 -1.55 -7.87
N GLY A 30 -40.25 -2.85 -7.72
CA GLY A 30 -39.32 -3.80 -7.12
C GLY A 30 -38.00 -3.89 -7.89
N ARG A 31 -38.05 -4.02 -9.22
CA ARG A 31 -36.85 -4.06 -10.09
C ARG A 31 -36.08 -2.75 -10.06
N GLU A 32 -36.77 -1.61 -10.05
CA GLU A 32 -36.13 -0.30 -9.97
C GLU A 32 -35.46 -0.08 -8.61
N THR A 33 -36.11 -0.51 -7.52
CA THR A 33 -35.54 -0.46 -6.17
C THR A 33 -34.30 -1.34 -6.09
N ASP A 34 -34.37 -2.59 -6.57
CA ASP A 34 -33.22 -3.50 -6.61
C ASP A 34 -32.06 -2.92 -7.44
N ARG A 35 -32.37 -2.28 -8.57
CA ARG A 35 -31.36 -1.64 -9.42
C ARG A 35 -30.68 -0.47 -8.69
N ARG A 36 -31.46 0.42 -8.07
CA ARG A 36 -30.93 1.56 -7.32
C ARG A 36 -30.06 1.11 -6.15
N LEU A 37 -30.49 0.08 -5.41
CA LEU A 37 -29.72 -0.50 -4.31
C LEU A 37 -28.39 -1.08 -4.80
N ARG A 38 -28.38 -1.78 -5.95
CA ARG A 38 -27.13 -2.27 -6.55
C ARG A 38 -26.20 -1.14 -6.97
N GLU A 39 -26.72 -0.14 -7.66
CA GLU A 39 -25.94 1.02 -8.10
C GLU A 39 -25.37 1.81 -6.90
N GLU A 40 -26.12 1.97 -5.81
CA GLU A 40 -25.63 2.58 -4.57
C GLU A 40 -24.58 1.71 -3.86
N SER A 41 -24.76 0.39 -3.84
CA SER A 41 -23.78 -0.54 -3.27
C SER A 41 -22.46 -0.48 -4.03
N GLU A 42 -22.50 -0.54 -5.37
CA GLU A 42 -21.32 -0.45 -6.23
C GLU A 42 -20.58 0.88 -6.02
N ARG A 43 -21.30 2.01 -5.98
CA ARG A 43 -20.71 3.34 -5.68
C ARG A 43 -20.11 3.41 -4.28
N THR A 44 -20.71 2.74 -3.31
CA THR A 44 -20.21 2.68 -1.94
C THR A 44 -18.92 1.87 -1.87
N GLU A 45 -18.88 0.71 -2.53
CA GLU A 45 -17.68 -0.12 -2.64
C GLU A 45 -16.53 0.59 -3.36
N GLU A 46 -16.84 1.38 -4.39
CA GLU A 46 -15.85 2.22 -5.09
C GLU A 46 -15.26 3.28 -4.14
N LYS A 47 -16.10 4.03 -3.44
CA LYS A 47 -15.64 5.03 -2.45
C LYS A 47 -14.81 4.41 -1.32
N ILE A 48 -15.22 3.24 -0.82
CA ILE A 48 -14.46 2.51 0.21
C ILE A 48 -13.07 2.15 -0.32
N ARG A 49 -12.97 1.67 -1.57
CA ARG A 49 -11.69 1.36 -2.22
C ARG A 49 -10.82 2.61 -2.39
N GLU A 50 -11.38 3.72 -2.86
CA GLU A 50 -10.66 4.98 -2.98
C GLU A 50 -10.12 5.48 -1.63
N LEU A 51 -10.93 5.43 -0.58
CA LEU A 51 -10.53 5.82 0.78
C LEU A 51 -9.42 4.90 1.32
N ALA A 52 -9.55 3.59 1.12
CA ALA A 52 -8.52 2.63 1.54
C ALA A 52 -7.18 2.88 0.84
N ASN A 53 -7.21 3.16 -0.47
CA ASN A 53 -6.03 3.49 -1.24
C ASN A 53 -5.38 4.79 -0.75
N LEU A 54 -6.18 5.85 -0.57
CA LEU A 54 -5.68 7.14 -0.07
C LEU A 54 -5.02 6.96 1.30
N PHE A 55 -5.69 6.25 2.22
CA PHE A 55 -5.18 5.99 3.56
C PHE A 55 -3.86 5.22 3.53
N THR A 56 -3.76 4.19 2.69
CA THR A 56 -2.54 3.38 2.55
C THR A 56 -1.37 4.23 2.04
N THR A 57 -1.59 5.07 1.02
CA THR A 57 -0.55 5.97 0.49
C THR A 57 -0.12 7.02 1.52
N GLN A 58 -1.05 7.63 2.25
CA GLN A 58 -0.70 8.63 3.26
C GLN A 58 0.01 8.00 4.46
N TRP A 59 -0.37 6.78 4.85
CA TRP A 59 0.31 6.05 5.92
C TRP A 59 1.76 5.72 5.57
N GLY A 60 2.04 5.24 4.36
CA GLY A 60 3.42 5.01 3.91
C GLY A 60 4.30 6.26 4.08
N LYS A 61 3.82 7.39 3.56
CA LYS A 61 4.51 8.69 3.68
C LYS A 61 4.73 9.14 5.12
N LEU A 62 3.77 8.87 6.01
CA LEU A 62 3.90 9.19 7.43
C LEU A 62 5.00 8.35 8.08
N VAL A 63 5.04 7.04 7.82
CA VAL A 63 6.10 6.17 8.36
C VAL A 63 7.47 6.59 7.83
N GLU A 64 7.60 6.88 6.54
CA GLU A 64 8.84 7.40 5.96
C GLU A 64 9.32 8.68 6.66
N ALA A 65 8.40 9.62 6.91
CA ALA A 65 8.71 10.89 7.58
C ALA A 65 9.15 10.71 9.05
N LEU A 66 8.70 9.64 9.71
CA LEU A 66 9.14 9.29 11.07
C LEU A 66 10.49 8.56 11.07
N VAL A 67 10.79 7.79 10.03
CA VAL A 67 12.04 7.01 9.92
C VAL A 67 13.22 7.90 9.55
N GLU A 68 13.10 8.78 8.55
CA GLU A 68 14.24 9.56 8.01
C GLU A 68 15.02 10.32 9.10
N PRO A 69 14.40 11.13 9.98
CA PRO A 69 15.15 11.91 10.96
C PRO A 69 15.92 11.04 11.96
N GLY A 70 15.33 9.89 12.35
CA GLY A 70 15.98 8.92 13.24
C GLY A 70 17.12 8.19 12.55
N ALA A 71 16.91 7.76 11.30
CA ALA A 71 17.88 6.98 10.54
C ALA A 71 19.21 7.71 10.35
N VAL A 72 19.19 9.02 10.08
CA VAL A 72 20.42 9.83 9.93
C VAL A 72 21.33 9.71 11.14
N ASN A 73 20.77 9.83 12.35
CA ASN A 73 21.56 9.76 13.58
C ASN A 73 22.00 8.33 13.89
N LEU A 74 21.11 7.35 13.71
CA LEU A 74 21.42 5.93 13.91
C LEU A 74 22.59 5.46 13.04
N PHE A 75 22.63 5.87 11.77
CA PHE A 75 23.73 5.48 10.87
C PHE A 75 25.04 6.24 11.16
N ARG A 76 24.96 7.49 11.65
CA ARG A 76 26.14 8.20 12.17
C ARG A 76 26.75 7.49 13.37
N GLU A 77 25.93 7.01 14.30
CA GLU A 77 26.38 6.20 15.45
C GLU A 77 27.00 4.88 15.02
N ARG A 78 26.54 4.31 13.89
CA ARG A 78 27.17 3.14 13.23
C ARG A 78 28.43 3.46 12.42
N GLY A 79 28.92 4.70 12.46
CA GLY A 79 30.16 5.11 11.80
C GLY A 79 29.99 5.58 10.35
N ILE A 80 28.77 5.54 9.80
CA ILE A 80 28.49 6.06 8.45
C ILE A 80 28.22 7.56 8.56
N LYS A 81 29.15 8.37 8.08
CA LYS A 81 29.10 9.84 8.24
C LYS A 81 28.12 10.51 7.29
N VAL A 82 26.82 10.25 7.46
CA VAL A 82 25.74 10.77 6.60
C VAL A 82 25.82 12.29 6.46
N ARG A 83 25.98 12.77 5.23
CA ARG A 83 26.04 14.20 4.87
C ARG A 83 24.77 14.70 4.20
N ARG A 84 24.10 13.83 3.44
CA ARG A 84 22.86 14.14 2.71
C ARG A 84 21.84 13.04 2.96
N SER A 85 20.57 13.43 3.08
CA SER A 85 19.43 12.53 3.04
C SER A 85 18.46 12.98 1.96
N ALA A 86 17.79 12.02 1.34
CA ALA A 86 16.70 12.26 0.41
C ALA A 86 15.63 11.20 0.62
N ARG A 87 14.40 11.54 0.24
CA ARG A 87 13.27 10.62 0.23
C ARG A 87 12.76 10.43 -1.18
N ARG A 88 12.23 9.25 -1.46
CA ARG A 88 11.50 8.91 -2.69
C ARG A 88 12.31 9.26 -3.93
N ILE A 89 13.54 8.73 -4.00
CA ILE A 89 14.38 8.86 -5.18
C ILE A 89 13.78 7.96 -6.26
N GLU A 90 13.28 8.57 -7.33
CA GLU A 90 12.74 7.88 -8.50
C GLU A 90 13.81 7.79 -9.58
N VAL A 91 13.91 6.63 -10.22
CA VAL A 91 14.72 6.43 -11.42
C VAL A 91 13.79 6.24 -12.59
N GLU A 92 14.03 7.00 -13.65
CA GLU A 92 13.29 6.93 -14.91
C GLU A 92 14.16 6.37 -16.03
N ASP A 93 13.55 5.68 -16.98
CA ASP A 93 14.20 5.30 -18.23
C ASP A 93 14.24 6.46 -19.24
N GLU A 94 14.83 6.23 -20.42
CA GLU A 94 14.92 7.24 -21.49
C GLU A 94 13.56 7.72 -22.02
N GLN A 95 12.48 6.98 -21.73
CA GLN A 95 11.11 7.33 -22.11
C GLN A 95 10.36 8.07 -20.98
N GLY A 96 11.04 8.39 -19.88
CA GLY A 96 10.45 9.02 -18.70
C GLY A 96 9.56 8.09 -17.88
N ARG A 97 9.68 6.76 -18.07
CA ARG A 97 8.92 5.78 -17.27
C ARG A 97 9.69 5.48 -16.01
N LYS A 98 9.01 5.54 -14.87
CA LYS A 98 9.56 5.15 -13.58
C LYS A 98 9.88 3.65 -13.55
N ILE A 99 11.16 3.33 -13.36
CA ILE A 99 11.68 1.95 -13.31
C ILE A 99 12.14 1.54 -11.91
N ALA A 100 12.44 2.48 -11.01
CA ALA A 100 12.73 2.19 -9.61
C ALA A 100 12.32 3.36 -8.69
N GLU A 101 12.07 3.03 -7.41
CA GLU A 101 11.88 4.00 -6.31
C GLU A 101 12.64 3.50 -5.07
N TYR A 102 13.30 4.43 -4.39
CA TYR A 102 13.98 4.21 -3.11
C TYR A 102 13.39 5.15 -2.05
N ASP A 103 12.80 4.59 -0.99
CA ASP A 103 12.01 5.35 -0.02
C ASP A 103 12.85 6.37 0.74
N ILE A 104 13.98 5.95 1.31
CA ILE A 104 14.94 6.84 1.97
C ILE A 104 16.35 6.50 1.52
N PHE A 105 17.12 7.54 1.23
CA PHE A 105 18.48 7.46 0.74
C PHE A 105 19.38 8.34 1.61
N LEU A 106 20.40 7.74 2.22
CA LEU A 106 21.39 8.45 3.03
C LEU A 106 22.74 8.31 2.37
N GLU A 107 23.47 9.40 2.16
CA GLU A 107 24.76 9.36 1.48
C GLU A 107 25.84 10.24 2.12
N ASN A 108 27.09 9.82 1.95
CA ASN A 108 28.28 10.65 2.03
C ASN A 108 29.06 10.55 0.71
N ASP A 109 30.37 10.82 0.69
CA ASP A 109 31.13 10.80 -0.57
C ASP A 109 31.62 9.39 -0.97
N GLU A 110 31.45 8.39 -0.11
CA GLU A 110 31.92 7.01 -0.32
C GLU A 110 30.84 5.95 -0.09
N GLU A 111 29.78 6.28 0.64
CA GLU A 111 28.82 5.32 1.18
C GLU A 111 27.39 5.78 0.94
N VAL A 112 26.53 4.81 0.67
CA VAL A 112 25.09 4.96 0.53
C VAL A 112 24.41 3.97 1.45
N VAL A 113 23.36 4.41 2.14
CA VAL A 113 22.39 3.52 2.78
C VAL A 113 21.03 3.76 2.13
N ILE A 114 20.49 2.71 1.53
CA ILE A 114 19.14 2.68 1.00
C ILE A 114 18.25 2.02 2.04
N ILE A 115 17.12 2.65 2.37
CA ILE A 115 16.18 2.15 3.37
C ILE A 115 14.82 1.96 2.71
N GLU A 116 14.31 0.73 2.70
CA GLU A 116 12.92 0.43 2.35
C GLU A 116 12.06 0.49 3.62
N VAL A 117 10.91 1.17 3.55
CA VAL A 117 10.03 1.45 4.68
C VAL A 117 8.69 0.74 4.49
N LYS A 118 8.28 -0.05 5.49
CA LYS A 118 6.95 -0.68 5.52
C LYS A 118 6.25 -0.41 6.84
N THR A 119 4.92 -0.49 6.84
CA THR A 119 4.18 -0.55 8.11
C THR A 119 4.43 -1.90 8.78
N THR A 120 4.18 -2.98 8.05
CA THR A 120 4.52 -4.36 8.44
C THR A 120 5.48 -4.92 7.41
N VAL A 121 6.70 -5.27 7.82
CA VAL A 121 7.69 -5.87 6.91
C VAL A 121 7.44 -7.38 6.79
N LYS A 122 7.23 -7.83 5.56
CA LYS A 122 7.07 -9.24 5.20
C LYS A 122 8.33 -9.80 4.55
N LYS A 123 8.39 -11.11 4.39
CA LYS A 123 9.53 -11.75 3.74
C LYS A 123 9.65 -11.32 2.27
N GLU A 124 8.53 -11.17 1.59
CA GLU A 124 8.46 -10.76 0.18
C GLU A 124 9.01 -9.34 0.00
N ASP A 125 8.70 -8.42 0.92
CA ASP A 125 9.26 -7.06 0.90
C ASP A 125 10.79 -7.09 0.98
N VAL A 126 11.35 -7.97 1.83
CA VAL A 126 12.80 -8.14 1.96
C VAL A 126 13.37 -8.70 0.66
N ASP A 127 12.75 -9.73 0.08
CA ASP A 127 13.23 -10.35 -1.15
C ASP A 127 13.21 -9.37 -2.34
N GLU A 128 12.13 -8.61 -2.51
CA GLU A 128 12.02 -7.56 -3.53
C GLU A 128 13.08 -6.48 -3.34
N PHE A 129 13.29 -6.02 -2.10
CA PHE A 129 14.30 -5.01 -1.81
C PHE A 129 15.73 -5.51 -2.09
N LEU A 130 16.01 -6.78 -1.85
CA LEU A 130 17.31 -7.39 -2.18
C LEU A 130 17.56 -7.39 -3.69
N GLU A 131 16.54 -7.57 -4.54
CA GLU A 131 16.69 -7.44 -5.99
C GLU A 131 16.92 -5.97 -6.40
N LYS A 132 16.15 -5.02 -5.84
CA LYS A 132 16.37 -3.57 -6.06
C LYS A 132 17.81 -3.14 -5.73
N LEU A 133 18.39 -3.68 -4.66
CA LEU A 133 19.78 -3.40 -4.27
C LEU A 133 20.81 -3.96 -5.26
N ARG A 134 20.55 -5.11 -5.89
CA ARG A 134 21.46 -5.69 -6.90
C ARG A 134 21.53 -4.84 -8.16
N GLU A 135 20.39 -4.31 -8.59
CA GLU A 135 20.28 -3.51 -9.81
C GLU A 135 20.68 -2.05 -9.58
N PHE A 136 20.82 -1.62 -8.33
CA PHE A 136 21.00 -0.22 -7.95
C PHE A 136 22.15 0.48 -8.71
N LYS A 137 23.34 -0.13 -8.76
CA LYS A 137 24.52 0.47 -9.40
C LYS A 137 24.43 0.50 -10.92
N ASP A 138 23.72 -0.46 -11.52
CA ASP A 138 23.47 -0.48 -12.96
C ASP A 138 22.49 0.64 -13.35
N LEU A 139 21.46 0.84 -12.53
CA LEU A 139 20.49 1.93 -12.69
C LEU A 139 21.05 3.31 -12.31
N ASN A 140 22.07 3.36 -11.44
CA ASN A 140 22.66 4.60 -10.95
C ASN A 140 24.20 4.58 -11.04
N PRO A 141 24.78 4.71 -12.25
CA PRO A 141 26.23 4.57 -12.47
C PRO A 141 27.09 5.53 -11.64
N LYS A 142 26.54 6.66 -11.18
CA LYS A 142 27.23 7.62 -10.29
C LYS A 142 27.66 7.02 -8.95
N TYR A 143 27.05 5.92 -8.52
CA TYR A 143 27.36 5.23 -7.26
C TYR A 143 28.18 3.95 -7.45
N ARG A 144 28.77 3.73 -8.64
CA ARG A 144 29.50 2.48 -8.96
C ARG A 144 30.60 2.15 -7.95
N ASP A 145 31.36 3.16 -7.54
CA ASP A 145 32.48 3.02 -6.60
C ASP A 145 32.08 3.18 -5.12
N TYR A 146 30.79 3.41 -4.84
CA TYR A 146 30.30 3.59 -3.47
C TYR A 146 30.08 2.23 -2.79
N ARG A 147 30.23 2.22 -1.46
CA ARG A 147 29.74 1.13 -0.62
C ARG A 147 28.24 1.31 -0.42
N VAL A 148 27.44 0.45 -1.05
CA VAL A 148 25.98 0.50 -0.94
C VAL A 148 25.51 -0.49 0.11
N TYR A 149 24.83 0.02 1.13
CA TYR A 149 24.21 -0.76 2.18
C TYR A 149 22.69 -0.73 2.05
N GLY A 150 22.04 -1.82 2.44
CA GLY A 150 20.58 -1.90 2.49
C GLY A 150 20.07 -1.93 3.94
N ALA A 151 18.92 -1.32 4.16
CA ALA A 151 18.20 -1.34 5.42
C ALA A 151 16.70 -1.54 5.18
N VAL A 152 16.03 -2.25 6.10
CA VAL A 152 14.56 -2.33 6.13
C VAL A 152 14.06 -1.69 7.42
N ALA A 153 13.08 -0.81 7.31
CA ALA A 153 12.44 -0.15 8.44
C ALA A 153 10.97 -0.54 8.54
N GLY A 154 10.52 -0.88 9.74
CA GLY A 154 9.15 -1.33 9.99
C GLY A 154 8.58 -0.83 11.31
N ILE A 155 7.26 -0.57 11.35
CA ILE A 155 6.55 -0.48 12.63
C ILE A 155 6.51 -1.88 13.26
N THR A 156 6.14 -2.88 12.48
CA THR A 156 6.15 -4.30 12.86
C THR A 156 6.84 -5.16 11.79
N PHE A 157 7.19 -6.37 12.18
CA PHE A 157 7.77 -7.40 11.31
C PHE A 157 6.97 -8.68 11.50
N GLU A 158 6.68 -9.38 10.41
CA GLU A 158 6.17 -10.75 10.52
C GLU A 158 7.21 -11.67 11.19
N GLU A 159 6.73 -12.78 11.73
CA GLU A 159 7.54 -13.66 12.57
C GLU A 159 8.83 -14.11 11.85
N GLY A 160 9.98 -13.77 12.45
CA GLY A 160 11.30 -14.15 11.96
C GLY A 160 11.80 -13.39 10.72
N VAL A 161 11.01 -12.47 10.16
CA VAL A 161 11.41 -11.65 8.99
C VAL A 161 12.55 -10.69 9.34
N ASP A 162 12.55 -10.15 10.55
CA ASP A 162 13.65 -9.36 11.09
C ASP A 162 14.98 -10.14 11.08
N LYS A 163 14.97 -11.38 11.57
CA LYS A 163 16.13 -12.27 11.57
C LYS A 163 16.53 -12.67 10.15
N TYR A 164 15.56 -12.80 9.25
CA TYR A 164 15.81 -13.07 7.84
C TYR A 164 16.55 -11.90 7.18
N ALA A 165 16.04 -10.67 7.32
CA ALA A 165 16.68 -9.46 6.81
C ALA A 165 18.11 -9.28 7.37
N TYR A 166 18.28 -9.49 8.68
CA TYR A 166 19.59 -9.52 9.33
C TYR A 166 20.54 -10.51 8.63
N ARG A 167 20.12 -11.78 8.44
CA ARG A 167 20.96 -12.81 7.80
C ARG A 167 21.28 -12.51 6.33
N ARG A 168 20.45 -11.70 5.67
CA ARG A 168 20.69 -11.24 4.29
C ARG A 168 21.66 -10.05 4.22
N GLY A 169 22.17 -9.59 5.36
CA GLY A 169 23.15 -8.51 5.44
C GLY A 169 22.50 -7.12 5.39
N LEU A 170 21.20 -7.02 5.72
CA LEU A 170 20.50 -5.74 5.82
C LEU A 170 20.51 -5.22 7.26
N PHE A 171 20.61 -3.90 7.39
CA PHE A 171 20.22 -3.25 8.64
C PHE A 171 18.70 -3.41 8.86
N VAL A 172 18.30 -3.57 10.11
CA VAL A 172 16.91 -3.78 10.52
C VAL A 172 16.56 -2.66 11.49
N LEU A 173 15.67 -1.77 11.06
CA LEU A 173 15.19 -0.64 11.85
C LEU A 173 13.79 -0.96 12.36
N LYS A 174 13.62 -0.97 13.69
CA LYS A 174 12.34 -1.29 14.36
C LYS A 174 11.83 -0.09 15.13
N SER A 175 10.50 0.06 15.15
CA SER A 175 9.82 0.95 16.08
C SER A 175 9.74 0.31 17.47
N GLU A 176 10.46 0.87 18.44
CA GLU A 176 10.47 0.44 19.84
C GLU A 176 10.09 1.62 20.74
N GLY A 177 8.93 1.54 21.39
CA GLY A 177 8.42 2.62 22.23
C GLY A 177 8.11 3.91 21.45
N GLY A 178 7.74 3.80 20.17
CA GLY A 178 7.46 4.93 19.28
C GLY A 178 8.69 5.60 18.67
N ILE A 179 9.88 5.02 18.87
CA ILE A 179 11.14 5.54 18.32
C ILE A 179 11.78 4.45 17.46
N ILE A 180 12.31 4.84 16.31
CA ILE A 180 13.06 3.93 15.43
C ILE A 180 14.45 3.66 16.00
N ARG A 181 14.87 2.39 16.00
CA ARG A 181 16.21 1.93 16.41
C ARG A 181 16.76 0.88 15.46
N ILE A 182 18.09 0.81 15.33
CA ILE A 182 18.76 -0.31 14.67
C ILE A 182 18.75 -1.51 15.62
N ALA A 183 18.08 -2.58 15.22
CA ALA A 183 17.94 -3.82 15.98
C ALA A 183 19.11 -4.80 15.77
N ASN A 184 19.97 -4.57 14.77
CA ASN A 184 21.19 -5.36 14.60
C ASN A 184 22.10 -5.16 15.83
N ASP A 185 22.82 -6.20 16.22
CA ASP A 185 23.84 -6.13 17.26
C ASP A 185 25.07 -5.31 16.80
N PRO A 186 25.94 -4.87 17.72
CA PRO A 186 27.13 -4.09 17.38
C PRO A 186 28.12 -4.78 16.42
N ASP A 187 28.19 -6.11 16.44
CA ASP A 187 29.13 -6.90 15.63
C ASP A 187 28.60 -7.22 14.23
N PHE A 188 27.34 -6.84 13.95
CA PHE A 188 26.71 -7.00 12.66
C PHE A 188 27.54 -6.40 11.52
N LYS A 189 27.81 -7.22 10.50
CA LYS A 189 28.51 -6.82 9.28
C LYS A 189 27.52 -6.71 8.12
N PRO A 190 27.18 -5.48 7.67
CA PRO A 190 26.25 -5.33 6.56
C PRO A 190 26.87 -5.84 5.27
N ARG A 191 26.03 -6.37 4.38
CA ARG A 191 26.46 -6.69 3.02
C ARG A 191 26.64 -5.39 2.24
N ILE A 192 27.71 -5.35 1.44
CA ILE A 192 27.93 -4.31 0.44
C ILE A 192 27.39 -4.83 -0.90
N TRP A 193 26.57 -4.01 -1.56
CA TRP A 193 25.96 -4.29 -2.86
C TRP A 193 26.73 -3.62 -4.00
#